data_AF-A0A2E1K1I6-F1
#
_entry.id   AF-A0A2E1K1I6-F1
#
_cell.length_a   1.000
_cell.length_b   1.000
_cell.length_c   1.000
_cell.angle_alpha   90.00
_cell.angle_beta   90.00
_cell.angle_gamma   90.00
#
_symmetry.space_group_name_H-M   'P 1'
#
loop_
_entity.id
_entity.type
_entity.pdbx_description
1 polymer ?
#
loop_
_entity_poly.entity_id
_entity_poly.type
_entity_poly.pdbx_seq_one_letter_code
_entity_poly.pdbx_strand_id
1 'polypeptide(L)'
;MTRYLLTILALTLTGCSAFQTTDDGKYGNSTQGIPVSQLDVEKLKIGMHKRKVPDIIGHPPHINPFAPDTWTYTFTKNGQQDPDVLVLTFKNHNLVKIQRSPQS
;
A
#
# COMPACT_ATOMS: atom_id res chain seq x y z
N MET A 1 4.89 -55.83 -21.95
CA MET A 1 3.96 -54.70 -22.09
C MET A 1 3.28 -54.34 -20.75
N THR A 2 2.65 -55.29 -20.05
CA THR A 2 1.89 -55.06 -18.79
C THR A 2 2.72 -54.52 -17.62
N ARG A 3 4.00 -54.89 -17.52
CA ARG A 3 4.91 -54.42 -16.46
C ARG A 3 5.23 -52.93 -16.53
N TYR A 4 5.30 -52.37 -17.74
CA TYR A 4 5.55 -50.93 -17.96
C TYR A 4 4.30 -50.09 -17.76
N LEU A 5 3.12 -50.68 -18.02
CA LEU A 5 1.82 -50.02 -17.81
C LEU A 5 1.61 -49.70 -16.32
N LEU A 6 2.00 -50.62 -15.43
CA LEU A 6 1.96 -50.44 -13.98
C LEU A 6 2.93 -49.36 -13.47
N THR A 7 4.09 -49.21 -14.11
CA THR A 7 5.08 -48.19 -13.71
C THR A 7 4.64 -46.80 -14.11
N ILE A 8 4.05 -46.65 -15.31
CA ILE A 8 3.54 -45.37 -15.80
C ILE A 8 2.33 -44.90 -14.98
N LEU A 9 1.46 -45.81 -14.56
CA LEU A 9 0.31 -45.51 -13.70
C LEU A 9 0.73 -45.09 -12.27
N ALA A 10 1.83 -45.63 -11.75
CA ALA A 10 2.35 -45.24 -10.44
C ALA A 10 2.94 -43.81 -10.42
N LEU A 11 3.52 -43.35 -11.54
CA LEU A 11 4.09 -41.99 -11.63
C LEU A 11 3.01 -40.90 -11.58
N THR A 12 1.81 -41.15 -12.11
CA THR A 12 0.74 -40.15 -12.16
C THR A 12 0.06 -39.89 -10.81
N LEU A 13 0.30 -40.72 -9.78
CA LEU A 13 -0.27 -40.54 -8.44
C LEU A 13 0.55 -39.60 -7.52
N THR A 14 1.77 -39.20 -7.93
CA THR A 14 2.63 -38.29 -7.12
C THR A 14 2.37 -36.80 -7.37
N GLY A 15 1.42 -36.46 -8.24
CA GLY A 15 1.07 -35.09 -8.62
C GLY A 15 -0.04 -34.43 -7.79
N CYS A 16 -0.32 -34.89 -6.57
CA CYS A 16 -1.25 -34.20 -5.69
C CYS A 16 -0.52 -33.12 -4.88
N SER A 17 -0.55 -31.92 -5.45
CA SER A 17 -0.14 -30.65 -4.87
C SER A 17 -0.76 -30.44 -3.49
N ALA A 18 0.04 -30.61 -2.44
CA ALA A 18 -0.16 -29.81 -1.24
C ALA A 18 0.31 -28.38 -1.56
N PHE A 19 -0.45 -27.65 -2.39
CA PHE A 19 -0.53 -26.21 -2.23
C PHE A 19 -1.18 -26.02 -0.86
N GLN A 20 -0.35 -26.02 0.18
CA GLN A 20 -0.73 -25.44 1.45
C GLN A 20 -0.89 -23.96 1.12
N THR A 21 -2.12 -23.56 0.75
CA THR A 21 -2.58 -22.23 1.09
C THR A 21 -2.45 -22.19 2.60
N THR A 22 -1.33 -21.68 3.08
CA THR A 22 -1.26 -21.12 4.42
C THR A 22 -2.34 -20.06 4.41
N ASP A 23 -3.52 -20.44 4.86
CA ASP A 23 -4.59 -19.55 5.28
C ASP A 23 -4.25 -18.95 6.66
N ASP A 24 -2.96 -18.92 7.01
CA ASP A 24 -2.41 -17.84 7.80
C ASP A 24 -2.42 -16.64 6.86
N GLY A 25 -3.29 -15.65 7.11
CA GLY A 25 -3.39 -14.37 6.40
C GLY A 25 -2.07 -13.60 6.33
N LYS A 26 -1.12 -14.13 5.57
CA LYS A 26 0.22 -13.68 5.24
C LYS A 26 0.38 -13.78 3.73
N TYR A 27 -0.68 -13.44 2.98
CA TYR A 27 -0.42 -12.61 1.80
C TYR A 27 0.42 -11.48 2.34
N GLY A 28 1.72 -11.52 2.03
CA GLY A 28 2.71 -10.62 2.58
C GLY A 28 2.07 -9.26 2.62
N ASN A 29 1.97 -8.70 3.83
CA ASN A 29 1.45 -7.38 4.10
C ASN A 29 2.17 -6.46 3.13
N SER A 30 1.58 -6.32 1.94
CA SER A 30 2.07 -5.48 0.90
C SER A 30 1.66 -4.15 1.46
N THR A 31 2.53 -3.60 2.29
CA THR A 31 2.44 -2.25 2.81
C THR A 31 2.66 -1.37 1.58
N GLN A 32 1.66 -1.34 0.70
CA GLN A 32 1.59 -0.44 -0.43
C GLN A 32 1.24 0.90 0.19
N GLY A 33 2.28 1.68 0.47
CA GLY A 33 2.14 2.96 1.12
C GLY A 33 3.29 3.21 2.09
N ILE A 34 3.53 4.48 2.38
CA ILE A 34 4.49 4.90 3.38
C ILE A 34 4.01 4.37 4.75
N PRO A 35 4.85 3.72 5.57
CA PRO A 35 4.43 3.20 6.87
C PRO A 35 3.88 4.33 7.75
N VAL A 36 2.67 4.16 8.28
CA VAL A 36 1.93 5.21 9.01
C VAL A 36 2.63 5.68 10.27
N SER A 37 3.43 4.81 10.90
CA SER A 37 4.26 5.17 12.04
C SER A 37 5.32 6.22 11.71
N GLN A 38 5.56 6.50 10.42
CA GLN A 38 6.58 7.44 9.94
C GLN A 38 6.00 8.75 9.41
N LEU A 39 4.67 8.86 9.21
CA LEU A 39 4.07 10.09 8.73
C LEU A 39 3.85 11.05 9.90
N ASP A 40 4.79 11.98 10.06
CA ASP A 40 4.73 13.12 10.99
C ASP A 40 3.66 14.15 10.56
N VAL A 41 2.42 13.72 10.31
CA VAL A 41 1.32 14.59 9.82
C VAL A 41 1.06 15.76 10.79
N GLU A 42 1.29 15.54 12.08
CA GLU A 42 1.20 16.57 13.12
C GLU A 42 2.21 17.71 12.96
N LYS A 43 3.33 17.49 12.26
CA LYS A 43 4.34 18.52 11.98
C LYS A 43 3.93 19.40 10.79
N LEU A 44 2.92 19.00 10.01
CA LEU A 44 2.37 19.83 8.94
C LEU A 44 1.59 20.99 9.51
N LYS A 45 1.81 22.18 8.95
CA LYS A 45 1.13 23.41 9.35
C LYS A 45 0.59 24.11 8.12
N ILE A 46 -0.61 24.69 8.27
CA ILE A 46 -1.18 25.58 7.26
C ILE A 46 -0.21 26.74 7.00
N GLY A 47 -0.05 27.11 5.73
CA GLY A 47 0.91 28.10 5.26
C GLY A 47 2.28 27.52 4.87
N MET A 48 2.54 26.23 5.09
CA MET A 48 3.81 25.62 4.72
C MET A 48 4.01 25.58 3.20
N HIS A 49 5.22 25.91 2.74
CA HIS A 49 5.56 25.85 1.33
C HIS A 49 5.57 24.40 0.82
N LYS A 50 4.97 24.14 -0.35
CA LYS A 50 4.81 22.83 -1.00
C LYS A 50 6.09 22.01 -1.06
N ARG A 51 7.22 22.67 -1.38
CA ARG A 51 8.57 22.07 -1.41
C ARG A 51 9.06 21.51 -0.08
N LYS A 52 8.58 22.00 1.07
CA LYS A 52 9.02 21.57 2.41
C LYS A 52 8.21 20.37 2.92
N VAL A 53 7.03 20.14 2.36
CA VAL A 53 6.15 19.04 2.78
C VAL A 53 6.83 17.67 2.61
N PRO A 54 7.52 17.37 1.49
CA PRO A 54 8.22 16.10 1.33
C PRO A 54 9.36 15.86 2.31
N ASP A 55 9.97 16.92 2.85
CA ASP A 55 11.03 16.79 3.86
C ASP A 55 10.48 16.29 5.21
N ILE A 56 9.16 16.43 5.43
CA ILE A 56 8.51 16.06 6.69
C ILE A 56 7.83 14.69 6.56
N ILE A 57 7.09 14.48 5.48
CA ILE A 57 6.24 13.30 5.31
C ILE A 57 6.59 12.45 4.08
N GLY A 58 7.66 12.79 3.37
CA GLY A 58 8.02 12.13 2.11
C GLY A 58 7.22 12.62 0.90
N HIS A 59 7.61 12.16 -0.28
CA HIS A 59 6.87 12.46 -1.52
C HIS A 59 5.58 11.61 -1.59
N PRO A 60 4.49 12.17 -2.14
CA PRO A 60 3.28 11.40 -2.33
C PRO A 60 3.57 10.24 -3.31
N PRO A 61 3.03 9.03 -3.07
CA PRO A 61 3.25 7.89 -3.94
C PRO A 61 2.64 8.09 -5.35
N HIS A 62 1.64 8.97 -5.46
CA HIS A 62 1.02 9.33 -6.71
C HIS A 62 0.70 10.83 -6.76
N ILE A 63 1.09 11.48 -7.86
CA ILE A 63 0.74 12.88 -8.15
C ILE A 63 -0.24 12.88 -9.31
N ASN A 64 -1.43 13.43 -9.09
CA ASN A 64 -2.42 13.58 -10.15
C ASN A 64 -2.02 14.75 -11.09
N PRO A 65 -1.71 14.49 -12.38
CA PRO A 65 -1.30 15.54 -13.31
C PRO A 65 -2.42 16.55 -13.61
N PHE A 66 -3.69 16.16 -13.44
CA PHE A 66 -4.85 17.02 -13.66
C PHE A 66 -5.18 17.89 -12.43
N ALA A 67 -4.58 17.61 -11.28
CA ALA A 67 -4.76 18.37 -10.04
C ALA A 67 -3.40 18.57 -9.34
N PRO A 68 -2.47 19.33 -9.94
CA PRO A 68 -1.09 19.43 -9.46
C PRO A 68 -0.99 20.04 -8.05
N ASP A 69 -1.99 20.81 -7.63
CA ASP A 69 -2.09 21.44 -6.32
C ASP A 69 -2.80 20.60 -5.26
N THR A 70 -3.13 19.36 -5.58
CA THR A 70 -3.71 18.41 -4.63
C THR A 70 -2.82 17.19 -4.55
N TRP A 71 -2.27 16.92 -3.37
CA TRP A 71 -1.46 15.73 -3.12
C TRP A 71 -2.21 14.75 -2.24
N THR A 72 -2.25 13.50 -2.68
CA THR A 72 -2.93 12.41 -1.98
C THR A 72 -1.90 11.42 -1.46
N TYR A 73 -1.93 11.18 -0.16
CA TYR A 73 -1.12 10.19 0.52
C TYR A 73 -2.03 9.06 0.96
N THR A 74 -1.72 7.86 0.51
CA THR A 74 -2.41 6.63 0.90
C THR A 74 -1.45 5.81 1.73
N PHE A 75 -1.89 5.40 2.92
CA PHE A 75 -1.04 4.66 3.84
C PHE A 75 -1.84 3.65 4.67
N THR A 76 -1.24 2.50 4.94
CA THR A 76 -1.89 1.39 5.65
C THR A 76 -1.21 1.17 6.99
N LYS A 77 -1.97 1.27 8.10
CA LYS A 77 -1.45 0.94 9.42
C LYS A 77 -1.23 -0.56 9.51
N ASN A 78 -0.14 -0.99 10.15
CA ASN A 78 0.14 -2.40 10.36
C ASN A 78 -1.07 -3.08 11.03
N GLY A 79 -1.64 -4.07 10.35
CA GLY A 79 -2.81 -4.82 10.84
C GLY A 79 -4.18 -4.25 10.46
N GLN A 80 -4.26 -3.11 9.75
CA GLN A 80 -5.50 -2.65 9.12
C GLN A 80 -5.53 -3.05 7.65
N GLN A 81 -6.68 -3.53 7.20
CA GLN A 81 -6.91 -3.89 5.80
C GLN A 81 -7.24 -2.65 4.95
N ASP A 82 -7.91 -1.66 5.55
CA ASP A 82 -8.31 -0.43 4.88
C ASP A 82 -7.23 0.67 4.97
N PRO A 83 -6.88 1.32 3.84
CA PRO A 83 -5.92 2.39 3.83
C PRO A 83 -6.53 3.71 4.34
N ASP A 84 -5.77 4.42 5.16
CA ASP A 84 -6.04 5.82 5.52
C ASP A 84 -5.62 6.72 4.34
N VAL A 85 -6.42 7.75 4.06
CA VAL A 85 -6.14 8.74 3.01
C VAL A 85 -5.94 10.13 3.61
N LEU A 86 -4.84 10.78 3.25
CA LEU A 86 -4.52 12.17 3.58
C LEU A 86 -4.45 12.99 2.30
N VAL A 87 -5.29 14.02 2.21
CA VAL A 87 -5.34 14.95 1.09
C VAL A 87 -4.82 16.31 1.54
N LEU A 88 -3.78 16.78 0.86
CA LEU A 88 -3.19 18.10 1.06
C LEU A 88 -3.54 18.98 -0.14
N THR A 89 -4.13 20.15 0.11
CA THR A 89 -4.42 21.14 -0.94
C THR A 89 -3.49 22.33 -0.80
N PHE A 90 -2.91 22.74 -1.92
CA PHE A 90 -2.00 23.86 -2.03
C PHE A 90 -2.66 25.01 -2.79
N LYS A 91 -2.31 26.25 -2.43
CA LYS A 91 -2.65 27.45 -3.18
C LYS A 91 -1.47 28.40 -3.12
N ASN A 92 -1.06 28.96 -4.26
CA ASN A 92 0.13 29.83 -4.36
C ASN A 92 1.38 29.18 -3.71
N HIS A 93 1.56 27.87 -3.92
CA HIS A 93 2.63 27.05 -3.32
C HIS A 93 2.56 26.86 -1.80
N ASN A 94 1.51 27.31 -1.12
CA ASN A 94 1.34 27.14 0.33
C ASN A 94 0.25 26.14 0.64
N LEU A 95 0.45 25.33 1.68
CA LEU A 95 -0.52 24.38 2.19
C LEU A 95 -1.71 25.12 2.79
N VAL A 96 -2.91 24.94 2.24
CA VAL A 96 -4.13 25.64 2.70
C VAL A 96 -5.16 24.71 3.32
N LYS A 97 -5.07 23.41 3.05
CA LYS A 97 -6.03 22.43 3.56
C LYS A 97 -5.34 21.09 3.83
N ILE A 98 -5.70 20.48 4.95
CA ILE A 98 -5.31 19.14 5.34
C ILE A 98 -6.60 18.37 5.64
N GLN A 99 -6.88 17.32 4.88
CA GLN A 99 -8.05 16.46 5.09
C GLN A 99 -7.59 15.03 5.30
N ARG A 100 -8.00 14.40 6.40
CA ARG A 100 -7.75 12.99 6.69
C ARG A 100 -9.08 12.26 6.67
N SER A 101 -9.17 11.21 5.86
CA SER A 101 -10.32 10.30 5.85
C SER A 101 -9.83 8.91 6.26
N PRO A 102 -10.23 8.41 7.45
CA PRO A 102 -10.22 6.98 7.68
C PRO A 102 -11.30 6.35 6.78
N GLN A 103 -10.95 5.34 5.99
CA GLN A 103 -11.97 4.45 5.43
C GLN A 103 -12.35 3.50 6.58
N SER A 104 -13.54 3.69 7.13
CA SER A 104 -14.12 2.90 8.22
C SER A 104 -14.82 1.66 7.71
#